data_AF-A0A640W925-F1
#
_entry.id   AF-A0A640W925-F1
#
_cell.length_a   1.000
_cell.length_b   1.000
_cell.length_c   1.000
_cell.angle_alpha   90.00
_cell.angle_beta   90.00
_cell.angle_gamma   90.00
#
_symmetry.space_group_name_H-M   'P 1'
#
loop_
_entity.id
_entity.type
_entity.pdbx_description
1 polymer ?
#
loop_
_entity_poly.entity_id
_entity_poly.type
_entity_poly.pdbx_seq_one_letter_code
_entity_poly.pdbx_strand_id
1 'polypeptide(L)'
;MSGGFTAVDLSRLPAPAVVEEIEFETIFEAMLADLRERDPSFDVTVESDPAYKVLQVAAYREMLLRQRINEAAKGVMLAYAIDADLDQLGALYGVERQMLDAGDPDTVPPVPASYETDADFRRRIQLSLEGFSTAGPEGAYVFHALSADGAVLDASATSPAPGEVLVTVLSRNDNGVAPASLLKAVDTTLSAEAVRPLTDHVTVQSAEIIEYRIDATLYFYAGPDREVVMRQAQEQAATYAEQQHRLGLDVTLSGLYAALHQPGVQRVELASPAASIVVDRTQATYCTAIDLTDGGLDE
;
A
#
# COMPACT_ATOMS: atom_id res chain seq x y z
N MET A 1 23.03 3.37 10.10
CA MET A 1 22.19 4.42 9.49
C MET A 1 21.63 3.80 8.23
N SER A 2 20.40 3.29 8.28
CA SER A 2 19.75 2.63 7.16
C SER A 2 19.52 3.65 6.04
N GLY A 3 20.46 3.73 5.10
CA GLY A 3 20.38 4.59 3.92
C GLY A 3 19.43 4.02 2.89
N GLY A 4 18.17 3.83 3.27
CA GLY A 4 17.08 3.57 2.35
C GLY A 4 15.99 4.57 2.69
N PHE A 5 15.62 5.42 1.74
CA PHE A 5 14.39 6.21 1.78
C PHE A 5 13.17 5.28 1.63
N THR A 6 13.13 4.22 2.44
CA THR A 6 11.99 3.34 2.59
C THR A 6 10.94 4.20 3.28
N ALA A 7 10.02 4.74 2.48
CA ALA A 7 8.86 5.47 2.98
C ALA A 7 8.25 4.64 4.12
N VAL A 8 8.14 5.25 5.30
CA VAL A 8 7.51 4.59 6.44
C VAL A 8 6.11 4.20 5.98
N ASP A 9 5.75 2.92 6.13
CA ASP A 9 4.40 2.46 5.81
C ASP A 9 3.42 3.07 6.82
N LEU A 10 2.88 4.23 6.46
CA LEU A 10 1.99 5.00 7.30
C LEU A 10 0.68 4.25 7.59
N SER A 11 0.30 3.27 6.76
CA SER A 11 -0.90 2.48 6.97
C SER A 11 -0.84 1.61 8.23
N ARG A 12 0.37 1.33 8.73
CA ARG A 12 0.61 0.54 9.95
C ARG A 12 0.62 1.36 11.23
N LEU A 13 0.45 2.68 11.14
CA LEU A 13 0.39 3.54 12.32
C LEU A 13 -0.92 3.29 13.08
N PRO A 14 -0.88 3.29 14.43
CA PRO A 14 -2.10 3.19 15.22
C PRO A 14 -3.02 4.36 14.92
N ALA A 15 -4.32 4.11 14.96
CA ALA A 15 -5.33 5.15 14.80
C ALA A 15 -5.08 6.28 15.81
N PRO A 16 -5.15 7.56 15.38
CA PRO A 16 -4.97 8.69 16.27
C PRO A 16 -6.15 8.80 17.23
N ALA A 17 -5.94 9.44 18.38
CA ALA A 17 -6.97 9.58 19.43
C ALA A 17 -8.25 10.34 19.00
N VAL A 18 -8.21 11.06 17.87
CA VAL A 18 -9.40 11.71 17.29
C VAL A 18 -10.35 10.71 16.63
N VAL A 19 -9.87 9.51 16.28
CA VAL A 19 -10.69 8.42 15.77
C VAL A 19 -11.21 7.63 16.98
N GLU A 20 -12.49 7.82 17.29
CA GLU A 20 -13.13 7.15 18.43
C GLU A 20 -13.65 5.77 18.05
N GLU A 21 -13.63 4.82 18.99
CA GLU A 21 -14.42 3.59 18.88
C GLU A 21 -15.88 3.92 19.23
N ILE A 22 -16.80 3.61 18.33
CA ILE A 22 -18.20 4.05 18.43
C ILE A 22 -19.08 2.83 18.64
N GLU A 23 -19.72 2.77 19.80
CA GLU A 23 -20.67 1.72 20.15
C GLU A 23 -22.04 2.31 20.48
N PHE A 24 -23.08 1.81 19.81
CA PHE A 24 -24.44 2.31 19.96
C PHE A 24 -24.93 2.24 21.41
N GLU A 25 -24.72 1.09 22.06
CA GLU A 25 -25.21 0.86 23.43
C GLU A 25 -24.56 1.83 24.43
N THR A 26 -23.26 2.13 24.25
CA THR A 26 -22.55 3.10 25.10
C THR A 26 -23.16 4.50 24.98
N ILE A 27 -23.48 4.93 23.76
CA ILE A 27 -24.12 6.24 23.52
C ILE A 27 -25.55 6.25 24.09
N PHE A 28 -26.31 5.19 23.84
CA PHE A 28 -27.68 5.07 24.29
C PHE A 28 -27.80 5.08 25.81
N GLU A 29 -26.98 4.30 26.52
CA GLU A 29 -26.95 4.26 27.99
C GLU A 29 -26.54 5.61 28.58
N ALA A 30 -25.58 6.31 27.95
CA ALA A 30 -25.20 7.66 28.38
C ALA A 30 -26.36 8.66 28.25
N MET A 31 -27.11 8.61 27.14
CA MET A 31 -28.31 9.45 26.96
C MET A 31 -29.43 9.09 27.95
N LEU A 32 -29.62 7.80 28.22
CA LEU A 32 -30.61 7.33 29.19
C LEU A 32 -30.27 7.80 30.61
N ALA A 33 -28.98 7.77 30.97
CA ALA A 33 -28.49 8.31 32.23
C ALA A 33 -28.71 9.83 32.33
N ASP A 34 -28.38 10.61 31.28
CA ASP A 34 -28.62 12.06 31.25
C ASP A 34 -30.12 12.41 31.33
N LEU A 35 -31.00 11.62 30.69
CA LEU A 35 -32.45 11.81 30.81
C LEU A 35 -32.94 11.56 32.24
N ARG A 36 -32.49 10.48 32.89
CA ARG A 36 -32.83 10.17 34.30
C ARG A 36 -32.36 11.25 35.27
N GLU A 37 -31.22 11.87 35.00
CA GLU A 37 -30.71 12.98 35.80
C GLU A 37 -31.58 14.24 35.63
N ARG A 38 -32.00 14.55 34.40
CA ARG A 38 -32.81 15.74 34.08
C ARG A 38 -34.27 15.62 34.51
N ASP A 39 -34.83 14.42 34.46
CA ASP A 39 -36.17 14.12 34.94
C ASP A 39 -36.14 12.95 35.93
N PRO A 40 -35.87 13.21 37.22
CA PRO A 40 -35.87 12.17 38.25
C PRO A 40 -37.24 11.52 38.49
N SER A 41 -38.33 12.11 37.96
CA SER A 41 -39.68 11.52 38.02
C SER A 41 -39.93 10.52 36.89
N PHE A 42 -39.03 10.46 35.91
CA PHE A 42 -39.06 9.57 34.77
C PHE A 42 -38.61 8.15 35.16
N ASP A 43 -39.56 7.32 35.59
CA ASP A 43 -39.37 5.93 36.03
C ASP A 43 -39.45 4.93 34.85
N VAL A 44 -38.82 5.25 33.72
CA VAL A 44 -38.84 4.33 32.56
C VAL A 44 -37.71 3.32 32.68
N THR A 45 -38.10 2.10 33.03
CA THR A 45 -37.25 0.91 33.09
C THR A 45 -37.55 -0.09 31.97
N VAL A 46 -38.43 0.23 31.01
CA VAL A 46 -38.97 -0.73 30.03
C VAL A 46 -38.85 -0.22 28.60
N GLU A 47 -38.36 -1.05 27.69
CA GLU A 47 -38.17 -0.76 26.25
C GLU A 47 -39.45 -0.42 25.49
N SER A 48 -40.62 -0.68 26.08
CA SER A 48 -41.93 -0.39 25.50
C SER A 48 -42.30 1.09 25.55
N ASP A 49 -41.57 1.91 26.30
CA ASP A 49 -41.86 3.33 26.41
C ASP A 49 -41.49 4.09 25.12
N PRO A 50 -42.37 4.99 24.61
CA PRO A 50 -42.07 5.81 23.43
C PRO A 50 -40.77 6.62 23.53
N ALA A 51 -40.42 7.10 24.72
CA ALA A 51 -39.17 7.84 24.93
C ALA A 51 -37.93 6.97 24.71
N TYR A 52 -38.00 5.68 25.01
CA TYR A 52 -36.93 4.72 24.71
C TYR A 52 -36.67 4.68 23.20
N LYS A 53 -37.74 4.64 22.39
CA LYS A 53 -37.64 4.68 20.91
C LYS A 53 -37.08 5.99 20.40
N VAL A 54 -37.46 7.13 21.00
CA VAL A 54 -36.92 8.44 20.64
C VAL A 54 -35.42 8.52 20.95
N LEU A 55 -35.00 8.03 22.12
CA LEU A 55 -33.58 7.95 22.50
C LEU A 55 -32.79 7.02 21.58
N GLN A 56 -33.36 5.88 21.16
CA GLN A 56 -32.71 5.00 20.18
C GLN A 56 -32.47 5.73 18.84
N VAL A 57 -33.44 6.52 18.37
CA VAL A 57 -33.26 7.35 17.17
C VAL A 57 -32.19 8.41 17.37
N ALA A 58 -32.14 9.05 18.54
CA ALA A 58 -31.14 10.07 18.87
C ALA A 58 -29.73 9.46 18.94
N ALA A 59 -29.55 8.36 19.67
CA ALA A 59 -28.29 7.65 19.80
C ALA A 59 -27.79 7.15 18.44
N TYR A 60 -28.68 6.62 17.59
CA TYR A 60 -28.32 6.20 16.24
C TYR A 60 -27.85 7.38 15.38
N ARG A 61 -28.53 8.53 15.45
CA ARG A 61 -28.11 9.74 14.72
C ARG A 61 -26.78 10.28 15.22
N GLU A 62 -26.55 10.24 16.53
CA GLU A 62 -25.26 10.64 17.11
C GLU A 62 -24.14 9.70 16.68
N MET A 63 -24.37 8.39 16.72
CA MET A 63 -23.43 7.37 16.21
C MET A 63 -23.01 7.67 14.77
N LEU A 64 -23.98 7.95 13.88
CA LEU A 64 -23.69 8.32 12.49
C LEU A 64 -22.91 9.64 12.37
N LEU A 65 -23.19 10.63 13.22
CA LEU A 65 -22.44 11.90 13.22
C LEU A 65 -21.00 11.71 13.68
N ARG A 66 -20.77 10.94 14.76
CA ARG A 66 -19.42 10.60 15.24
C ARG A 66 -18.66 9.80 14.19
N GLN A 67 -19.31 8.84 13.52
CA GLN A 67 -18.70 8.08 12.44
C GLN A 67 -18.27 9.00 11.27
N ARG A 68 -19.14 9.94 10.89
CA ARG A 68 -18.80 10.94 9.86
C ARG A 68 -17.64 11.85 10.29
N ILE A 69 -17.52 12.18 11.58
CA ILE A 69 -16.37 12.94 12.11
C ILE A 69 -15.09 12.11 12.03
N ASN A 70 -15.13 10.83 12.41
CA ASN A 70 -14.00 9.91 12.26
C ASN A 70 -13.54 9.82 10.79
N GLU A 71 -14.48 9.70 9.85
CA GLU A 71 -14.19 9.66 8.41
C GLU A 71 -13.57 10.98 7.93
N ALA A 72 -14.14 12.12 8.32
CA ALA A 72 -13.58 13.44 7.98
C ALA A 72 -12.17 13.65 8.55
N ALA A 73 -11.92 13.18 9.78
CA ALA A 73 -10.59 13.22 10.39
C ALA A 73 -9.59 12.34 9.65
N LYS A 74 -9.99 11.15 9.18
CA LYS A 74 -9.17 10.27 8.36
C LYS A 74 -8.86 10.86 6.98
N GLY A 75 -9.84 11.50 6.34
CA GLY A 75 -9.69 12.12 5.02
C GLY A 75 -8.63 13.23 4.96
N VAL A 76 -8.34 13.89 6.08
CA VAL A 76 -7.29 14.94 6.14
C VAL A 76 -5.92 14.41 6.57
N MET A 77 -5.76 13.10 6.74
CA MET A 77 -4.51 12.49 7.18
C MET A 77 -3.92 11.61 6.09
N LEU A 78 -2.67 11.90 5.68
CA LEU A 78 -2.01 11.15 4.60
C LEU A 78 -1.99 9.64 4.82
N ALA A 79 -1.92 9.18 6.08
CA ALA A 79 -1.93 7.76 6.44
C ALA A 79 -3.26 7.03 6.13
N TYR A 80 -4.39 7.75 6.13
CA TYR A 80 -5.74 7.16 6.04
C TYR A 80 -6.55 7.65 4.85
N ALA A 81 -6.23 8.83 4.31
CA ALA A 81 -6.92 9.41 3.17
C ALA A 81 -6.83 8.48 1.95
N ILE A 82 -7.94 8.35 1.24
CA ILE A 82 -8.11 7.53 0.04
C ILE A 82 -8.80 8.35 -1.04
N ASP A 83 -8.74 7.89 -2.28
CA ASP A 83 -9.46 8.48 -3.42
C ASP A 83 -9.29 10.02 -3.51
N ALA A 84 -10.39 10.76 -3.64
CA ALA A 84 -10.39 12.20 -3.83
C ALA A 84 -9.83 13.00 -2.64
N ASP A 85 -9.93 12.48 -1.41
CA ASP A 85 -9.33 13.11 -0.24
C ASP A 85 -7.79 13.07 -0.34
N LEU A 86 -7.24 11.94 -0.80
CA LEU A 86 -5.82 11.79 -1.04
C LEU A 86 -5.35 12.70 -2.19
N ASP A 87 -6.17 12.87 -3.23
CA ASP A 87 -5.90 13.80 -4.34
C ASP A 87 -5.77 15.25 -3.86
N GLN A 88 -6.64 15.69 -2.94
CA GLN A 88 -6.54 17.03 -2.34
C GLN A 88 -5.27 17.19 -1.50
N LEU A 89 -4.87 16.15 -0.76
CA LEU A 89 -3.61 16.18 -0.01
C LEU A 89 -2.39 16.21 -0.93
N GLY A 90 -2.42 15.49 -2.06
CA GLY A 90 -1.36 15.54 -3.08
C GLY A 90 -1.22 16.94 -3.69
N ALA A 91 -2.34 17.59 -3.97
CA ALA A 91 -2.36 18.94 -4.53
C ALA A 91 -1.66 19.99 -3.63
N LEU A 92 -1.66 19.82 -2.30
CA LEU A 92 -0.91 20.69 -1.37
C LEU A 92 0.59 20.68 -1.63
N TYR A 93 1.12 19.59 -2.17
CA TYR A 93 2.53 19.40 -2.49
C TYR A 93 2.81 19.46 -4.00
N GLY A 94 1.81 19.83 -4.82
CA GLY A 94 1.94 19.86 -6.27
C GLY A 94 2.12 18.49 -6.91
N VAL A 95 1.64 17.42 -6.26
CA VAL A 95 1.69 16.05 -6.79
C VAL A 95 0.29 15.66 -7.25
N GLU A 96 0.17 15.27 -8.52
CA GLU A 96 -1.07 14.78 -9.11
C GLU A 96 -0.98 13.27 -9.38
N ARG A 97 -2.16 12.63 -9.37
CA ARG A 97 -2.28 11.19 -9.61
C ARG A 97 -1.89 10.86 -11.05
N GLN A 98 -0.97 9.92 -11.22
CA GLN A 98 -0.54 9.46 -12.53
C GLN A 98 -1.59 8.56 -13.18
N MET A 99 -1.90 8.86 -14.45
CA MET A 99 -2.65 7.97 -15.33
C MET A 99 -1.70 6.87 -15.83
N LEU A 100 -2.10 5.62 -15.64
CA LEU A 100 -1.33 4.45 -16.09
C LEU A 100 -1.73 4.03 -17.50
N ASP A 101 -3.03 4.05 -17.79
CA ASP A 101 -3.60 3.72 -19.09
C ASP A 101 -4.75 4.70 -19.37
N ALA A 102 -4.81 5.25 -20.58
CA ALA A 102 -5.86 6.20 -20.96
C ALA A 102 -7.23 5.53 -21.15
N GLY A 103 -7.27 4.19 -21.18
CA GLY A 103 -8.41 3.39 -21.55
C GLY A 103 -8.71 3.47 -23.04
N ASP A 104 -9.88 2.96 -23.42
CA ASP A 104 -10.41 3.07 -24.77
C ASP A 104 -11.93 3.32 -24.70
N PRO A 105 -12.37 4.58 -24.92
CA PRO A 105 -13.78 4.93 -24.87
C PRO A 105 -14.60 4.37 -26.04
N ASP A 106 -13.94 3.92 -27.12
CA ASP A 106 -14.59 3.46 -28.36
C ASP A 106 -14.85 1.93 -28.34
N THR A 107 -14.32 1.21 -27.35
CA THR A 107 -14.64 -0.21 -27.11
C THR A 107 -16.03 -0.39 -26.50
N VAL A 108 -16.61 -1.59 -26.65
CA VAL A 108 -17.92 -1.94 -26.05
C VAL A 108 -17.77 -3.18 -25.15
N PRO A 109 -17.92 -3.03 -23.82
CA PRO A 109 -18.12 -1.78 -23.08
C PRO A 109 -16.88 -0.87 -23.08
N PRO A 110 -17.04 0.47 -22.92
CA PRO A 110 -15.90 1.39 -22.83
C PRO A 110 -14.95 1.02 -21.70
N VAL A 111 -13.65 1.02 -21.98
CA VAL A 111 -12.61 0.82 -20.97
C VAL A 111 -12.22 2.18 -20.39
N PRO A 112 -12.49 2.46 -19.10
CA PRO A 112 -12.10 3.73 -18.49
C PRO A 112 -10.59 3.82 -18.29
N ALA A 113 -10.08 5.05 -18.19
CA ALA A 113 -8.70 5.28 -17.81
C ALA A 113 -8.39 4.67 -16.43
N SER A 114 -7.19 4.10 -16.30
CA SER A 114 -6.66 3.58 -15.04
C SER A 114 -5.59 4.51 -14.48
N TYR A 115 -5.50 4.56 -13.16
CA TYR A 115 -4.60 5.45 -12.43
C TYR A 115 -3.77 4.65 -11.43
N GLU A 116 -2.68 5.25 -10.96
CA GLU A 116 -1.87 4.67 -9.89
C GLU A 116 -2.70 4.45 -8.62
N THR A 117 -2.31 3.44 -7.84
CA THR A 117 -2.98 3.08 -6.59
C THR A 117 -2.78 4.16 -5.52
N ASP A 118 -3.67 4.21 -4.54
CA ASP A 118 -3.52 5.10 -3.39
C ASP A 118 -2.22 4.85 -2.60
N ALA A 119 -1.72 3.62 -2.57
CA ALA A 119 -0.47 3.28 -1.92
C ALA A 119 0.73 3.92 -2.64
N ASP A 120 0.80 3.77 -3.97
CA ASP A 120 1.87 4.36 -4.79
C ASP A 120 1.79 5.90 -4.78
N PHE A 121 0.57 6.45 -4.92
CA PHE A 121 0.36 7.90 -4.88
C PHE A 121 0.75 8.49 -3.52
N ARG A 122 0.33 7.87 -2.42
CA ARG A 122 0.72 8.27 -1.05
C ARG A 122 2.23 8.24 -0.86
N ARG A 123 2.92 7.23 -1.40
CA ARG A 123 4.39 7.16 -1.39
C ARG A 123 5.01 8.35 -2.14
N ARG A 124 4.50 8.69 -3.32
CA ARG A 124 4.97 9.85 -4.10
C ARG A 124 4.73 11.18 -3.38
N ILE A 125 3.58 11.35 -2.72
CA ILE A 125 3.30 12.54 -1.90
C ILE A 125 4.33 12.67 -0.77
N GLN A 126 4.67 11.60 -0.06
CA GLN A 126 5.71 11.65 0.98
C GLN A 126 7.08 12.01 0.42
N LEU A 127 7.46 11.42 -0.72
CA LEU A 127 8.74 11.66 -1.38
C LEU A 127 8.85 13.07 -2.00
N SER A 128 7.74 13.77 -2.23
CA SER A 128 7.76 15.13 -2.79
C SER A 128 8.61 16.11 -1.98
N LEU A 129 8.70 15.89 -0.66
CA LEU A 129 9.51 16.70 0.23
C LEU A 129 11.01 16.62 -0.11
N GLU A 130 11.47 15.45 -0.56
CA GLU A 130 12.84 15.25 -1.03
C GLU A 130 13.09 15.96 -2.37
N GLY A 131 12.06 16.04 -3.23
CA GLY A 131 12.12 16.73 -4.52
C GLY A 131 12.31 18.25 -4.43
N PHE A 132 12.04 18.89 -3.28
CA PHE A 132 12.35 20.32 -3.10
C PHE A 132 13.84 20.60 -2.93
N SER A 133 14.66 19.57 -2.67
CA SER A 133 16.09 19.74 -2.47
C SER A 133 16.83 19.87 -3.79
N THR A 134 17.52 20.99 -3.98
CA THR A 134 18.38 21.24 -5.14
C THR A 134 19.81 20.72 -4.97
N ALA A 135 20.10 20.06 -3.84
CA ALA A 135 21.42 19.53 -3.50
C ALA A 135 21.67 18.10 -4.02
N GLY A 136 20.73 17.54 -4.80
CA GLY A 136 20.81 16.18 -5.35
C GLY A 136 20.85 15.06 -4.31
N PRO A 137 20.01 15.07 -3.26
CA PRO A 137 19.92 13.89 -2.40
C PRO A 137 19.33 12.72 -3.20
N GLU A 138 19.66 11.51 -2.78
CA GLU A 138 19.13 10.27 -3.35
C GLU A 138 17.60 10.28 -3.49
N GLY A 139 16.88 10.75 -2.46
CA GLY A 139 15.42 10.86 -2.47
C GLY A 139 14.85 11.77 -3.56
N ALA A 140 15.57 12.83 -3.96
CA ALA A 140 15.13 13.73 -5.02
C ALA A 140 15.14 13.01 -6.38
N TYR A 141 16.21 12.26 -6.68
CA TYR A 141 16.29 11.46 -7.91
C TYR A 141 15.20 10.41 -7.97
N VAL A 142 14.94 9.72 -6.86
CA VAL A 142 13.86 8.73 -6.77
C VAL A 142 12.51 9.40 -7.03
N PHE A 143 12.21 10.53 -6.38
CA PHE A 143 10.95 11.25 -6.58
C PHE A 143 10.75 11.70 -8.03
N HIS A 144 11.77 12.33 -8.64
CA HIS A 144 11.67 12.81 -10.02
C HIS A 144 11.61 11.68 -11.04
N ALA A 145 12.30 10.55 -10.79
CA ALA A 145 12.19 9.36 -11.63
C ALA A 145 10.78 8.74 -11.57
N LEU A 146 10.23 8.57 -10.36
CA LEU A 146 8.85 8.10 -10.17
C LEU A 146 7.82 9.05 -10.79
N SER A 147 8.08 10.35 -10.78
CA SER A 147 7.16 11.35 -11.31
C SER A 147 7.23 11.54 -12.82
N ALA A 148 8.26 11.00 -13.49
CA ALA A 148 8.50 11.19 -14.91
C ALA A 148 7.43 10.53 -15.80
N ASP A 149 6.96 9.34 -15.42
CA ASP A 149 6.00 8.55 -16.19
C ASP A 149 5.29 7.53 -15.28
N GLY A 150 3.98 7.29 -15.48
CA GLY A 150 3.18 6.35 -14.69
C GLY A 150 3.60 4.87 -14.85
N ALA A 151 4.29 4.54 -15.95
CA ALA A 151 4.85 3.22 -16.17
C ALA A 151 6.05 2.90 -15.27
N VAL A 152 6.58 3.88 -14.51
CA VAL A 152 7.60 3.61 -13.48
C VAL A 152 6.92 3.04 -12.23
N LEU A 153 7.24 1.79 -11.90
CA LEU A 153 6.79 1.15 -10.66
C LEU A 153 7.66 1.57 -9.47
N ASP A 154 8.97 1.56 -9.68
CA ASP A 154 9.94 1.91 -8.66
C ASP A 154 11.22 2.49 -9.26
N ALA A 155 11.95 3.25 -8.46
CA ALA A 155 13.25 3.79 -8.84
C ALA A 155 14.21 3.78 -7.66
N SER A 156 15.49 3.56 -7.94
CA SER A 156 16.57 3.71 -6.98
C SER A 156 17.64 4.65 -7.54
N ALA A 157 18.32 5.38 -6.67
CA ALA A 157 19.48 6.17 -7.02
C ALA A 157 20.68 5.74 -6.17
N THR A 158 21.85 5.63 -6.79
CA THR A 158 23.12 5.32 -6.13
C THR A 158 24.24 6.14 -6.73
N SER A 159 25.37 6.29 -6.03
CA SER A 159 26.54 7.01 -6.52
C SER A 159 27.76 6.09 -6.53
N PRO A 160 28.09 5.46 -7.67
CA PRO A 160 29.23 4.55 -7.77
C PRO A 160 30.57 5.28 -7.68
N ALA A 161 30.62 6.54 -8.09
CA ALA A 161 31.77 7.42 -7.98
C ALA A 161 31.32 8.87 -7.73
N PRO A 162 32.18 9.74 -7.16
CA PRO A 162 31.84 11.14 -6.93
C PRO A 162 31.41 11.85 -8.23
N GLY A 163 30.25 12.50 -8.20
CA GLY A 163 29.68 13.18 -9.36
C GLY A 163 28.98 12.24 -10.35
N GLU A 164 28.96 10.92 -10.13
CA GLU A 164 28.17 9.97 -10.91
C GLU A 164 26.94 9.56 -10.12
N VAL A 165 25.77 9.65 -10.77
CA VAL A 165 24.48 9.24 -10.21
C VAL A 165 23.90 8.17 -11.12
N LEU A 166 23.77 6.95 -10.61
CA LEU A 166 23.13 5.84 -11.29
C LEU A 166 21.69 5.72 -10.80
N VAL A 167 20.74 5.98 -11.69
CA VAL A 167 19.31 5.77 -11.45
C VAL A 167 18.86 4.49 -12.13
N THR A 168 18.32 3.57 -11.35
CA THR A 168 17.76 2.31 -11.85
C THR A 168 16.23 2.40 -11.83
N VAL A 169 15.60 2.03 -12.95
CA VAL A 169 14.16 2.11 -13.16
C VAL A 169 13.57 0.72 -13.25
N LEU A 170 12.55 0.46 -12.44
CA LEU A 170 11.69 -0.73 -12.52
C LEU A 170 10.38 -0.35 -13.22
N SER A 171 10.05 -1.05 -14.30
CA SER A 171 8.80 -0.89 -15.03
C SER A 171 7.63 -1.50 -14.25
N ARG A 172 6.44 -0.93 -14.43
CA ARG A 172 5.17 -1.51 -13.96
C ARG A 172 4.66 -2.61 -14.88
N ASN A 173 5.15 -2.64 -16.12
CA ASN A 173 4.66 -3.55 -17.15
C ASN A 173 5.51 -4.81 -17.24
N ASP A 174 4.88 -5.89 -17.70
CA ASP A 174 5.49 -7.21 -17.91
C ASP A 174 6.22 -7.73 -16.66
N ASN A 175 7.52 -8.05 -16.78
CA ASN A 175 8.35 -8.56 -15.68
C ASN A 175 9.16 -7.48 -14.95
N GLY A 176 8.94 -6.20 -15.30
CA GLY A 176 9.65 -5.06 -14.69
C GLY A 176 10.83 -4.51 -15.49
N VAL A 177 11.21 -5.12 -16.62
CA VAL A 177 12.24 -4.54 -17.50
C VAL A 177 11.72 -3.23 -18.13
N ALA A 178 12.48 -2.15 -17.95
CA ALA A 178 12.12 -0.83 -18.48
C ALA A 178 12.49 -0.71 -19.98
N PRO A 179 11.51 -0.43 -20.87
CA PRO A 179 11.80 -0.23 -22.29
C PRO A 179 12.56 1.08 -22.51
N ALA A 180 13.27 1.17 -23.64
CA ALA A 180 14.10 2.34 -23.97
C ALA A 180 13.31 3.67 -24.01
N SER A 181 12.02 3.63 -24.35
CA SER A 181 11.14 4.81 -24.30
C SER A 181 10.95 5.33 -22.88
N LEU A 182 10.71 4.43 -21.91
CA LEU A 182 10.54 4.77 -20.50
C LEU A 182 11.85 5.34 -19.91
N LEU A 183 12.98 4.67 -20.19
CA LEU A 183 14.29 5.14 -19.75
C LEU A 183 14.60 6.54 -20.29
N LYS A 184 14.23 6.83 -21.55
CA LYS A 184 14.41 8.15 -22.14
C LYS A 184 13.52 9.23 -21.51
N ALA A 185 12.28 8.89 -21.14
CA ALA A 185 11.37 9.83 -20.46
C ALA A 185 11.91 10.21 -19.07
N VAL A 186 12.39 9.21 -18.32
CA VAL A 186 13.04 9.41 -17.02
C VAL A 186 14.33 10.23 -17.19
N ASP A 187 15.20 9.86 -18.13
CA ASP A 187 16.44 10.59 -18.41
C ASP A 187 16.20 12.05 -18.78
N THR A 188 15.19 12.33 -19.59
CA THR A 188 14.79 13.70 -19.96
C THR A 188 14.37 14.52 -18.73
N THR A 189 13.61 13.90 -17.82
CA THR A 189 13.15 14.54 -16.58
C THR A 189 14.32 14.83 -15.64
N LEU A 190 15.20 13.85 -15.43
CA LEU A 190 16.34 13.98 -14.53
C LEU A 190 17.46 14.87 -15.07
N SER A 191 17.57 14.99 -16.39
CA SER A 191 18.56 15.85 -17.06
C SER A 191 18.18 17.33 -17.06
N ALA A 192 16.94 17.67 -16.68
CA ALA A 192 16.47 19.06 -16.63
C ALA A 192 17.30 19.90 -15.65
N GLU A 193 17.66 21.13 -16.05
CA GLU A 193 18.52 22.02 -15.26
C GLU A 193 17.96 22.38 -13.88
N ALA A 194 16.64 22.32 -13.72
CA ALA A 194 15.96 22.58 -12.45
C ALA A 194 15.92 21.36 -11.51
N VAL A 195 16.30 20.17 -11.98
CA VAL A 195 16.18 18.90 -11.27
C VAL A 195 17.52 18.41 -10.74
N ARG A 196 18.56 18.35 -11.58
CA ARG A 196 19.89 17.86 -11.16
C ARG A 196 20.83 18.98 -10.73
N PRO A 197 21.70 18.75 -9.73
CA PRO A 197 22.84 19.62 -9.49
C PRO A 197 23.78 19.69 -10.70
N LEU A 198 24.49 20.81 -10.81
CA LEU A 198 25.34 21.10 -11.96
C LEU A 198 26.48 20.07 -12.15
N THR A 199 26.96 19.47 -11.07
CA THR A 199 28.10 18.54 -11.08
C THR A 199 27.73 17.10 -11.34
N ASP A 200 26.44 16.78 -11.37
CA ASP A 200 25.99 15.39 -11.33
C ASP A 200 25.79 14.85 -12.74
N HIS A 201 26.49 13.76 -13.02
CA HIS A 201 26.40 12.97 -14.25
C HIS A 201 25.41 11.84 -14.02
N VAL A 202 24.16 12.09 -14.39
CA VAL A 202 23.06 11.14 -14.23
C VAL A 202 23.10 10.11 -15.36
N THR A 203 23.06 8.83 -15.00
CA THR A 203 22.88 7.70 -15.92
C THR A 203 21.63 6.94 -15.51
N VAL A 204 20.72 6.70 -16.46
CA VAL A 204 19.48 5.96 -16.22
C VAL A 204 19.58 4.58 -16.87
N GLN A 205 19.26 3.53 -16.12
CA GLN A 205 19.24 2.14 -16.61
C GLN A 205 17.99 1.39 -16.16
N SER A 206 17.68 0.27 -16.84
CA SER A 206 16.67 -0.67 -16.38
C SER A 206 17.18 -1.48 -15.19
N ALA A 207 16.26 -1.89 -14.31
CA ALA A 207 16.51 -2.90 -13.31
C ALA A 207 16.94 -4.23 -13.93
N GLU A 208 17.85 -4.94 -13.25
CA GLU A 208 18.10 -6.36 -13.50
C GLU A 208 17.03 -7.19 -12.79
N ILE A 209 16.30 -8.02 -13.54
CA ILE A 209 15.17 -8.79 -13.02
C ILE A 209 15.63 -10.21 -12.70
N ILE A 210 15.44 -10.61 -11.43
CA ILE A 210 15.69 -11.96 -10.94
C ILE A 210 14.36 -12.69 -10.87
N GLU A 211 14.13 -13.57 -11.84
CA GLU A 211 12.92 -14.38 -11.90
C GLU A 211 12.97 -15.56 -10.92
N TYR A 212 11.85 -15.81 -10.23
CA TYR A 212 11.70 -16.95 -9.34
C TYR A 212 10.28 -17.52 -9.38
N ARG A 213 10.07 -18.64 -8.70
CA ARG A 213 8.76 -19.26 -8.49
C ARG A 213 8.60 -19.69 -7.03
N ILE A 214 7.37 -19.69 -6.57
CA ILE A 214 6.98 -20.16 -5.23
C ILE A 214 6.35 -21.54 -5.40
N ASP A 215 7.02 -22.57 -4.91
CA ASP A 215 6.52 -23.95 -4.89
C ASP A 215 6.42 -24.42 -3.45
N ALA A 216 5.21 -24.69 -2.98
CA ALA A 216 5.02 -25.16 -1.62
C ALA A 216 3.91 -26.21 -1.50
N THR A 217 4.12 -27.14 -0.57
CA THR A 217 3.09 -28.07 -0.11
C THR A 217 2.59 -27.63 1.25
N LEU A 218 1.29 -27.44 1.39
CA LEU A 218 0.64 -27.02 2.63
C LEU A 218 -0.04 -28.21 3.31
N TYR A 219 0.20 -28.37 4.60
CA TYR A 219 -0.45 -29.37 5.45
C TYR A 219 -1.36 -28.67 6.46
N PHE A 220 -2.55 -29.23 6.67
CA PHE A 220 -3.63 -28.56 7.38
C PHE A 220 -4.02 -29.26 8.67
N TYR A 221 -4.51 -28.48 9.63
CA TYR A 221 -5.24 -29.02 10.76
C TYR A 221 -6.57 -29.63 10.32
N ALA A 222 -7.12 -30.54 11.13
CA ALA A 222 -8.48 -31.02 10.96
C ALA A 222 -9.46 -29.85 11.08
N GLY A 223 -10.15 -29.54 9.97
CA GLY A 223 -11.05 -28.39 9.87
C GLY A 223 -12.01 -28.53 8.69
N PRO A 224 -13.04 -27.66 8.61
CA PRO A 224 -14.18 -27.90 7.73
C PRO A 224 -13.89 -27.65 6.24
N ASP A 225 -12.93 -26.78 5.87
CA ASP A 225 -12.68 -26.47 4.45
C ASP A 225 -11.22 -26.09 4.16
N ARG A 226 -10.50 -26.98 3.48
CA ARG A 226 -9.09 -26.79 3.07
C ARG A 226 -8.95 -25.98 1.79
N GLU A 227 -9.94 -26.01 0.90
CA GLU A 227 -9.90 -25.25 -0.35
C GLU A 227 -9.93 -23.74 -0.05
N VAL A 228 -10.70 -23.33 0.96
CA VAL A 228 -10.73 -21.94 1.42
C VAL A 228 -9.37 -21.49 1.95
N VAL A 229 -8.70 -22.32 2.77
CA VAL A 229 -7.38 -21.98 3.33
C VAL A 229 -6.32 -21.96 2.23
N MET A 230 -6.35 -22.90 1.28
CA MET A 230 -5.48 -22.90 0.10
C MET A 230 -5.61 -21.61 -0.72
N ARG A 231 -6.86 -21.18 -1.00
CA ARG A 231 -7.11 -19.93 -1.73
C ARG A 231 -6.56 -18.72 -0.97
N GLN A 232 -6.78 -18.66 0.34
CA GLN A 232 -6.23 -17.58 1.17
C GLN A 232 -4.69 -17.58 1.14
N ALA A 233 -4.04 -18.74 1.24
CA ALA A 233 -2.59 -18.84 1.14
C ALA A 233 -2.07 -18.39 -0.24
N GLN A 234 -2.79 -18.72 -1.32
CA GLN A 234 -2.48 -18.25 -2.68
C GLN A 234 -2.55 -16.72 -2.76
N GLU A 235 -3.63 -16.13 -2.26
CA GLU A 235 -3.85 -14.66 -2.25
C GLU A 235 -2.76 -13.93 -1.45
N GLN A 236 -2.37 -14.48 -0.29
CA GLN A 236 -1.33 -13.89 0.55
C GLN A 236 0.08 -14.06 -0.03
N ALA A 237 0.37 -15.20 -0.66
CA ALA A 237 1.62 -15.40 -1.39
C ALA A 237 1.74 -14.43 -2.59
N ALA A 238 0.65 -14.23 -3.34
CA ALA A 238 0.60 -13.26 -4.44
C ALA A 238 0.80 -11.82 -3.93
N THR A 239 0.11 -11.45 -2.84
CA THR A 239 0.27 -10.13 -2.20
C THR A 239 1.72 -9.90 -1.74
N TYR A 240 2.35 -10.89 -1.12
CA TYR A 240 3.75 -10.81 -0.72
C TYR A 240 4.68 -10.67 -1.93
N ALA A 241 4.48 -11.48 -2.97
CA ALA A 241 5.28 -11.41 -4.19
C ALA A 241 5.19 -10.03 -4.88
N GLU A 242 3.99 -9.44 -4.95
CA GLU A 242 3.76 -8.10 -5.48
C GLU A 242 4.45 -7.02 -4.64
N GLN A 243 4.41 -7.14 -3.31
CA GLN A 243 5.10 -6.23 -2.40
C GLN A 243 6.63 -6.31 -2.53
N GLN A 244 7.19 -7.51 -2.74
CA GLN A 244 8.63 -7.69 -2.94
C GLN A 244 9.11 -7.35 -4.37
N HIS A 245 8.19 -7.14 -5.32
CA HIS A 245 8.53 -6.64 -6.66
C HIS A 245 8.83 -5.13 -6.62
N ARG A 246 9.92 -4.76 -5.93
CA ARG A 246 10.48 -3.42 -5.77
C ARG A 246 12.01 -3.51 -5.75
N LEU A 247 12.70 -2.39 -6.00
CA LEU A 247 14.15 -2.37 -6.09
C LEU A 247 14.81 -2.56 -4.72
N GLY A 248 15.79 -3.46 -4.64
CA GLY A 248 16.51 -3.71 -3.39
C GLY A 248 15.68 -4.38 -2.29
N LEU A 249 14.53 -4.98 -2.62
CA LEU A 249 13.74 -5.76 -1.67
C LEU A 249 13.96 -7.28 -1.85
N ASP A 250 14.53 -7.88 -0.82
CA ASP A 250 14.85 -9.31 -0.77
C ASP A 250 13.59 -10.17 -0.64
N VAL A 251 13.56 -11.30 -1.36
CA VAL A 251 12.56 -12.35 -1.14
C VAL A 251 13.11 -13.31 -0.09
N THR A 252 12.67 -13.13 1.16
CA THR A 252 13.14 -13.96 2.28
C THR A 252 12.31 -15.23 2.47
N LEU A 253 12.96 -16.33 2.87
CA LEU A 253 12.25 -17.55 3.27
C LEU A 253 11.25 -17.28 4.39
N SER A 254 11.64 -16.49 5.40
CA SER A 254 10.76 -16.14 6.52
C SER A 254 9.51 -15.39 6.08
N GLY A 255 9.62 -14.48 5.10
CA GLY A 255 8.48 -13.75 4.55
C GLY A 255 7.55 -14.67 3.76
N LEU A 256 8.11 -15.58 2.96
CA LEU A 256 7.34 -16.60 2.24
C LEU A 256 6.59 -17.53 3.20
N TYR A 257 7.27 -18.03 4.24
CA TYR A 257 6.63 -18.84 5.27
C TYR A 257 5.51 -18.07 5.97
N ALA A 258 5.73 -16.81 6.34
CA ALA A 258 4.69 -15.99 6.97
C ALA A 258 3.47 -15.78 6.06
N ALA A 259 3.68 -15.57 4.76
CA ALA A 259 2.61 -15.43 3.77
C ALA A 259 1.84 -16.74 3.56
N LEU A 260 2.52 -17.88 3.56
CA LEU A 260 1.90 -19.20 3.34
C LEU A 260 1.24 -19.78 4.59
N HIS A 261 1.70 -19.41 5.79
CA HIS A 261 1.22 -19.96 7.06
C HIS A 261 -0.06 -19.26 7.55
N GLN A 262 -1.14 -19.42 6.77
CA GLN A 262 -2.45 -18.85 7.07
C GLN A 262 -3.19 -19.63 8.17
N PRO A 263 -4.18 -19.01 8.85
CA PRO A 263 -5.01 -19.73 9.82
C PRO A 263 -5.59 -21.02 9.23
N GLY A 264 -5.27 -22.16 9.84
CA GLY A 264 -5.66 -23.50 9.37
C GLY A 264 -4.53 -24.31 8.74
N VAL A 265 -3.43 -23.67 8.33
CA VAL A 265 -2.19 -24.34 7.93
C VAL A 265 -1.43 -24.74 9.20
N GLN A 266 -1.04 -26.01 9.29
CA GLN A 266 -0.18 -26.52 10.35
C GLN A 266 1.29 -26.40 9.95
N ARG A 267 1.61 -26.75 8.69
CA ARG A 267 2.99 -26.87 8.23
C ARG A 267 3.10 -26.53 6.76
N VAL A 268 4.21 -25.88 6.41
CA VAL A 268 4.55 -25.49 5.04
C VAL A 268 5.86 -26.17 4.66
N GLU A 269 5.86 -26.91 3.57
CA GLU A 269 7.09 -27.39 2.92
C GLU A 269 7.33 -26.55 1.67
N LEU A 270 8.30 -25.64 1.74
CA LEU A 270 8.70 -24.80 0.62
C LEU A 270 9.78 -25.53 -0.20
N ALA A 271 9.48 -25.89 -1.43
CA ALA A 271 10.40 -26.53 -2.37
C ALA A 271 11.22 -25.49 -3.16
N SER A 272 10.61 -24.35 -3.50
CA SER A 272 11.26 -23.22 -4.18
C SER A 272 10.69 -21.90 -3.68
N PRO A 273 11.52 -20.87 -3.45
CA PRO A 273 12.99 -20.88 -3.50
C PRO A 273 13.62 -21.62 -2.31
N ALA A 274 14.75 -22.30 -2.52
CA ALA A 274 15.45 -23.07 -1.48
C ALA A 274 16.27 -22.19 -0.51
N ALA A 275 16.54 -20.94 -0.90
CA ALA A 275 17.23 -19.94 -0.10
C ALA A 275 16.60 -18.57 -0.33
N SER A 276 16.79 -17.64 0.62
CA SER A 276 16.37 -16.25 0.41
C SER A 276 17.09 -15.67 -0.80
N ILE A 277 16.35 -14.96 -1.64
CA ILE A 277 16.87 -14.26 -2.82
C ILE A 277 17.25 -12.86 -2.36
N VAL A 278 18.56 -12.60 -2.29
CA VAL A 278 19.11 -11.29 -1.93
C VAL A 278 19.35 -10.50 -3.19
N VAL A 279 18.89 -9.25 -3.21
CA VAL A 279 19.03 -8.35 -4.35
C VAL A 279 19.70 -7.05 -3.92
N ASP A 280 20.48 -6.46 -4.82
CA ASP A 280 21.01 -5.12 -4.57
C ASP A 280 20.04 -4.02 -5.05
N ARG A 281 20.45 -2.77 -4.89
CA ARG A 281 19.62 -1.61 -5.23
C ARG A 281 19.35 -1.44 -6.73
N THR A 282 20.06 -2.17 -7.59
CA THR A 282 19.87 -2.18 -9.05
C THR A 282 19.06 -3.38 -9.54
N GLN A 283 18.68 -4.26 -8.62
CA GLN A 283 17.97 -5.51 -8.90
C GLN A 283 16.57 -5.50 -8.30
N ALA A 284 15.65 -6.21 -8.95
CA ALA A 284 14.32 -6.50 -8.44
C ALA A 284 13.96 -7.97 -8.73
N THR A 285 13.13 -8.56 -7.88
CA THR A 285 12.67 -9.94 -8.07
C THR A 285 11.34 -9.97 -8.81
N TYR A 286 11.10 -10.96 -9.68
CA TYR A 286 9.80 -11.15 -10.34
C TYR A 286 9.30 -12.59 -10.15
N CYS A 287 8.10 -12.73 -9.57
CA CYS A 287 7.49 -14.03 -9.34
C CYS A 287 6.77 -14.51 -10.60
N THR A 288 7.31 -15.53 -11.26
CA THR A 288 6.79 -16.08 -12.51
C THR A 288 5.59 -17.01 -12.30
N ALA A 289 5.54 -17.72 -11.16
CA ALA A 289 4.48 -18.66 -10.82
C ALA A 289 4.40 -18.90 -9.31
N ILE A 290 3.19 -19.21 -8.84
CA ILE A 290 2.90 -19.62 -7.46
C ILE A 290 2.10 -20.93 -7.53
N ASP A 291 2.78 -22.05 -7.28
CA ASP A 291 2.21 -23.39 -7.34
C ASP A 291 2.11 -23.98 -5.93
N LEU A 292 0.89 -23.95 -5.38
CA LEU A 292 0.59 -24.52 -4.06
C LEU A 292 -0.09 -25.88 -4.19
N THR A 293 0.40 -26.87 -3.44
CA THR A 293 -0.16 -28.23 -3.41
C THR A 293 -0.77 -28.53 -2.05
N ASP A 294 -1.96 -29.13 -2.03
CA ASP A 294 -2.57 -29.68 -0.81
C ASP A 294 -1.87 -30.98 -0.42
N GLY A 295 -1.11 -30.94 0.68
CA GLY A 295 -0.39 -32.08 1.25
C GLY A 295 -1.27 -33.01 2.10
N GLY A 296 -2.52 -32.62 2.36
CA GLY A 296 -3.45 -33.36 3.21
C GLY A 296 -3.48 -32.87 4.65
N LEU A 297 -3.97 -33.74 5.53
CA LEU A 297 -3.98 -33.53 6.97
C LEU A 297 -2.69 -34.11 7.56
N ASP A 298 -2.13 -33.39 8.51
CA ASP A 298 -0.96 -33.81 9.29
C ASP A 298 -1.33 -33.61 10.77
N GLU A 299 -1.32 -34.69 11.56
CA GLU A 299 -1.81 -34.75 12.95
C GLU A 299 -0.73 -34.29 13.95
#